data_AF-A0A4Z2C1D7-F1
#
_entry.id   AF-A0A4Z2C1D7-F1
#
_cell.length_a   1.000
_cell.length_b   1.000
_cell.length_c   1.000
_cell.angle_alpha   90.00
_cell.angle_beta   90.00
_cell.angle_gamma   90.00
#
_symmetry.space_group_name_H-M   'P 1'
#
loop_
_entity.id
_entity.type
_entity.pdbx_description
1 polymer ?
#
loop_
_entity_poly.entity_id
_entity_poly.type
_entity_poly.pdbx_seq_one_letter_code
_entity_poly.pdbx_strand_id
1 'polypeptide(L)'
;MASLHLYSSPAALLLLLVCPLWQLAQALPLTGRVSDQCVSQAQALLHNITGTLSKKELFSGMDCSKQSLELHEETQTAWACWPKGPTCSGTIKSEFNKERCLTNIAEDLQHYLRFLSAQPDPEGWLHATLLPSTRQLLQNCFAWDSEEVEEEKVAVNHPSSYAERLKLCKVLRGFQVRSITINRAVKYMNAGADAQPSS
;
A
#
# COMPACT_ATOMS: atom_id res chain seq x y z
N MET A 1 -59.09 59.99 0.60
CA MET A 1 -58.36 59.28 1.67
C MET A 1 -58.53 57.79 1.45
N ALA A 2 -57.45 57.09 1.13
CA ALA A 2 -57.42 55.63 1.14
C ALA A 2 -56.04 55.22 1.64
N SER A 3 -55.97 54.80 2.90
CA SER A 3 -54.74 54.32 3.53
C SER A 3 -54.55 52.86 3.13
N LEU A 4 -53.48 52.54 2.40
CA LEU A 4 -53.06 51.15 2.20
C LEU A 4 -52.26 50.70 3.42
N HIS A 5 -52.86 49.82 4.23
CA HIS A 5 -52.15 49.08 5.26
C HIS A 5 -51.38 47.92 4.60
N LEU A 6 -50.04 48.03 4.54
CA LEU A 6 -49.18 46.88 4.29
C LEU A 6 -49.15 46.01 5.55
N TYR A 7 -49.84 44.88 5.51
CA TYR A 7 -49.73 43.83 6.51
C TYR A 7 -48.41 43.07 6.28
N SER A 8 -47.40 43.38 7.09
CA SER A 8 -46.15 42.63 7.17
C SER A 8 -46.43 41.29 7.85
N SER A 9 -46.44 40.20 7.06
CA SER A 9 -46.66 38.85 7.57
C SER A 9 -45.31 38.28 8.07
N PRO A 10 -45.14 37.99 9.38
CA PRO A 10 -43.85 37.55 9.94
C PRO A 10 -43.47 36.11 9.52
N ALA A 11 -44.34 35.42 8.77
CA ALA A 11 -44.11 34.06 8.30
C ALA A 11 -43.11 33.97 7.13
N ALA A 12 -42.84 35.08 6.41
CA ALA A 12 -41.96 35.05 5.24
C ALA A 12 -40.45 35.10 5.57
N LEU A 13 -40.08 35.50 6.79
CA LEU A 13 -38.67 35.61 7.22
C LEU A 13 -38.08 34.31 7.75
N LEU A 14 -38.89 33.27 7.99
CA LEU A 14 -38.41 31.97 8.51
C LEU A 14 -38.00 30.97 7.41
N LEU A 15 -38.27 31.27 6.13
CA LEU A 15 -37.93 30.39 5.00
C LEU A 15 -36.54 30.65 4.39
N LEU A 16 -35.80 31.65 4.86
CA LEU A 16 -34.46 31.98 4.37
C LEU A 16 -33.31 31.40 5.21
N LEU A 17 -33.61 30.61 6.24
CA LEU A 17 -32.61 29.98 7.12
C LEU A 17 -32.42 28.48 6.87
N VAL A 18 -32.98 27.94 5.78
CA VAL A 18 -32.89 26.51 5.47
C VAL A 18 -32.27 26.31 4.08
N CYS A 19 -30.96 26.46 3.99
CA CYS A 19 -30.06 25.76 3.04
C CYS A 19 -28.60 26.14 3.36
N PRO A 20 -27.60 25.23 3.33
CA PRO A 20 -27.63 23.78 3.44
C PRO A 20 -26.73 23.32 4.60
N LEU A 21 -27.28 22.63 5.61
CA LEU A 21 -26.49 21.73 6.44
C LEU A 21 -26.34 20.39 5.71
N TRP A 22 -25.80 20.42 4.49
CA TRP A 22 -24.96 19.31 4.04
C TRP A 22 -23.67 19.42 4.82
N GLN A 23 -23.79 19.01 6.08
CA GLN A 23 -22.65 18.66 6.89
C GLN A 23 -21.80 17.74 6.03
N LEU A 24 -20.51 18.09 5.97
CA LEU A 24 -19.42 17.15 5.84
C LEU A 24 -19.66 15.99 6.82
N ALA A 25 -20.51 15.04 6.42
CA ALA A 25 -20.26 13.65 6.72
C ALA A 25 -19.02 13.32 5.90
N GLN A 26 -17.85 13.73 6.41
CA GLN A 26 -16.65 12.94 6.16
C GLN A 26 -17.02 11.58 6.74
N ALA A 27 -17.54 10.71 5.89
CA ALA A 27 -17.57 9.30 6.17
C ALA A 27 -16.13 8.98 6.55
N LEU A 28 -15.92 8.66 7.83
CA LEU A 28 -14.72 7.99 8.29
C LEU A 28 -14.42 6.94 7.22
N PRO A 29 -13.23 6.93 6.60
CA PRO A 29 -12.98 5.98 5.52
C PRO A 29 -13.28 4.61 6.12
N LEU A 30 -14.31 3.95 5.58
CA LEU A 30 -14.64 2.59 5.97
C LEU A 30 -13.34 1.83 5.80
N THR A 31 -12.76 1.43 6.92
CA THR A 31 -11.57 0.61 7.06
C THR A 31 -11.88 -0.72 6.38
N GLY A 32 -11.73 -0.74 5.05
CA GLY A 32 -12.36 -1.80 4.30
C GLY A 32 -12.43 -1.63 2.80
N ARG A 33 -12.06 -0.51 2.18
CA ARG A 33 -11.93 -0.44 0.71
C ARG A 33 -10.52 -0.04 0.30
N VAL A 34 -9.84 -0.97 -0.36
CA VAL A 34 -8.56 -0.69 -1.01
C VAL A 34 -8.84 0.27 -2.17
N SER A 35 -8.27 1.47 -2.11
CA SER A 35 -8.52 2.54 -3.08
C SER A 35 -7.73 2.31 -4.38
N ASP A 36 -8.12 3.00 -5.46
CA ASP A 36 -7.37 3.01 -6.72
C ASP A 36 -5.94 3.56 -6.52
N GLN A 37 -5.77 4.46 -5.54
CA GLN A 37 -4.47 4.97 -5.11
C GLN A 37 -3.56 3.84 -4.60
N CYS A 38 -4.13 2.85 -3.90
CA CYS A 38 -3.36 1.71 -3.42
C CYS A 38 -2.96 0.77 -4.55
N VAL A 39 -3.83 0.59 -5.54
CA VAL A 39 -3.50 -0.15 -6.76
C VAL A 39 -2.32 0.52 -7.49
N SER A 40 -2.39 1.84 -7.70
CA SER A 40 -1.34 2.57 -8.40
C SER A 40 -0.01 2.57 -7.64
N GLN A 41 -0.03 2.72 -6.32
CA GLN A 41 1.17 2.65 -5.48
C GLN A 41 1.79 1.25 -5.46
N ALA A 42 0.99 0.19 -5.39
CA ALA A 42 1.49 -1.18 -5.48
C ALA A 42 2.17 -1.43 -6.84
N GLN A 43 1.59 -0.92 -7.93
CA GLN A 43 2.19 -1.01 -9.26
C GLN A 43 3.50 -0.22 -9.36
N ALA A 44 3.53 1.00 -8.82
CA ALA A 44 4.73 1.82 -8.78
C ALA A 44 5.87 1.12 -8.01
N LEU A 45 5.56 0.51 -6.86
CA LEU A 45 6.54 -0.26 -6.09
C LEU A 45 7.13 -1.41 -6.92
N LEU A 46 6.27 -2.23 -7.56
CA LEU A 46 6.74 -3.34 -8.39
C LEU A 46 7.60 -2.86 -9.58
N HIS A 47 7.20 -1.77 -10.23
CA HIS A 47 7.98 -1.16 -11.30
C HIS A 47 9.36 -0.71 -10.79
N ASN A 48 9.40 -0.03 -9.64
CA ASN A 48 10.63 0.45 -9.03
C ASN A 48 11.56 -0.70 -8.65
N ILE A 49 11.05 -1.78 -8.06
CA ILE A 49 11.86 -2.97 -7.72
C ILE A 49 12.45 -3.59 -8.98
N THR A 50 11.64 -3.72 -10.03
CA THR A 50 12.09 -4.28 -11.32
C THR A 50 13.17 -3.39 -11.95
N GLY A 51 12.99 -2.07 -11.89
CA GLY A 51 13.97 -1.10 -12.36
C GLY A 51 15.30 -1.18 -11.58
N THR A 52 15.23 -1.26 -10.25
CA THR A 52 16.41 -1.40 -9.39
C THR A 52 17.15 -2.71 -9.64
N LEU A 53 16.43 -3.83 -9.75
CA LEU A 53 17.01 -5.14 -10.09
C LEU A 53 17.75 -5.15 -11.44
N SER A 54 17.44 -4.21 -12.32
CA SER A 54 18.06 -4.06 -13.64
C SER A 54 19.32 -3.17 -13.64
N LYS A 55 19.67 -2.53 -12.51
CA LYS A 55 20.83 -1.64 -12.38
C LYS A 55 22.12 -2.45 -12.31
N LYS A 56 23.00 -2.29 -13.30
CA LYS A 56 24.28 -3.00 -13.36
C LYS A 56 25.27 -2.49 -12.32
N GLU A 57 25.16 -1.22 -11.97
CA GLU A 57 26.00 -0.51 -11.01
C GLU A 57 25.81 -1.10 -9.60
N LEU A 58 24.56 -1.40 -9.24
CA LEU A 58 24.20 -1.96 -7.94
C LEU A 58 24.67 -3.40 -7.75
N PHE A 59 24.78 -4.17 -8.84
CA PHE A 59 25.12 -5.60 -8.83
C PHE A 59 26.37 -5.92 -9.64
N SER A 60 27.33 -4.99 -9.74
CA SER A 60 28.49 -5.19 -10.62
C SER A 60 29.30 -6.45 -10.26
N GLY A 61 29.67 -7.25 -11.26
CA GLY A 61 30.35 -8.53 -11.01
C GLY A 61 29.42 -9.68 -10.61
N MET A 62 28.10 -9.52 -10.66
CA MET A 62 27.14 -10.64 -10.64
C MET A 62 25.96 -10.39 -11.59
N ASP A 63 25.37 -11.47 -12.09
CA ASP A 63 24.09 -11.41 -12.78
C ASP A 63 22.98 -11.67 -11.75
N CYS A 64 22.32 -10.59 -11.30
CA CYS A 64 21.30 -10.69 -10.27
C CYS A 64 20.11 -11.56 -10.72
N SER A 65 19.78 -11.56 -12.03
CA SER A 65 18.68 -12.36 -12.61
C SER A 65 18.91 -13.87 -12.53
N LYS A 66 20.14 -14.32 -12.27
CA LYS A 66 20.50 -15.73 -12.09
C LYS A 66 20.66 -16.16 -10.63
N GLN A 67 20.63 -15.22 -9.69
CA GLN A 67 20.75 -15.56 -8.26
C GLN A 67 19.50 -16.24 -7.72
N SER A 68 19.61 -16.91 -6.58
CA SER A 68 18.41 -17.30 -5.83
C SER A 68 17.67 -16.05 -5.34
N LEU A 69 16.44 -16.23 -4.89
CA LEU A 69 15.74 -15.21 -4.12
C LEU A 69 15.76 -15.58 -2.63
N GLU A 70 15.56 -14.59 -1.78
CA GLU A 70 15.36 -14.76 -0.34
C GLU A 70 14.05 -14.11 0.05
N LEU A 71 13.10 -14.90 0.55
CA LEU A 71 11.81 -14.40 1.02
C LEU A 71 11.88 -14.10 2.51
N HIS A 72 11.11 -13.10 2.92
CA HIS A 72 10.72 -12.96 4.31
C HIS A 72 9.71 -14.06 4.66
N GLU A 73 10.08 -14.97 5.56
CA GLU A 73 9.31 -16.18 5.90
C GLU A 73 8.48 -16.06 7.18
N GLU A 74 8.60 -14.96 7.93
CA GLU A 74 7.82 -14.75 9.16
C GLU A 74 6.34 -14.48 8.86
N THR A 75 6.03 -14.02 7.65
CA THR A 75 4.67 -13.78 7.17
C THR A 75 4.16 -14.93 6.30
N GLN A 76 2.84 -15.15 6.33
CA GLN A 76 2.16 -16.10 5.45
C GLN A 76 1.43 -15.40 4.30
N THR A 77 1.96 -14.29 3.79
CA THR A 77 1.26 -13.40 2.83
C THR A 77 0.76 -14.13 1.59
N ALA A 78 1.57 -15.02 1.02
CA ALA A 78 1.16 -15.79 -0.16
C ALA A 78 -0.10 -16.63 0.10
N TRP A 79 -0.23 -17.21 1.28
CA TRP A 79 -1.36 -18.04 1.67
C TRP A 79 -2.55 -17.21 2.17
N ALA A 80 -2.30 -16.18 2.98
CA ALA A 80 -3.34 -15.31 3.54
C ALA A 80 -4.02 -14.45 2.46
N CYS A 81 -3.25 -14.01 1.47
CA CYS A 81 -3.74 -13.20 0.36
C CYS A 81 -4.20 -14.01 -0.85
N TRP A 82 -4.19 -15.34 -0.75
CA TRP A 82 -4.73 -16.20 -1.80
C TRP A 82 -6.26 -16.23 -1.68
N PRO A 83 -7.01 -15.85 -2.74
CA PRO A 83 -8.45 -16.00 -2.74
C PRO A 83 -8.82 -17.49 -2.58
N LYS A 84 -9.46 -17.84 -1.48
CA LYS A 84 -9.96 -19.19 -1.25
C LYS A 84 -11.34 -19.33 -1.94
N GLY A 85 -11.31 -19.66 -3.23
CA GLY A 85 -12.46 -20.04 -4.09
C GLY A 85 -13.04 -18.93 -5.00
N PRO A 86 -13.67 -19.26 -6.16
CA PRO A 86 -13.94 -20.59 -6.72
C PRO A 86 -13.00 -20.98 -7.90
N THR A 87 -12.87 -22.29 -8.14
CA THR A 87 -12.63 -22.85 -9.49
C THR A 87 -13.69 -22.34 -10.48
N CYS A 88 -13.44 -22.41 -11.80
CA CYS A 88 -14.23 -21.79 -12.88
C CYS A 88 -15.76 -22.08 -12.99
N SER A 89 -16.46 -22.50 -11.94
CA SER A 89 -17.84 -23.00 -11.97
C SER A 89 -18.88 -22.16 -11.22
N GLY A 90 -18.56 -20.93 -10.81
CA GLY A 90 -19.57 -19.96 -10.40
C GLY A 90 -20.17 -20.21 -9.00
N THR A 91 -19.91 -19.25 -8.12
CA THR A 91 -20.55 -19.04 -6.81
C THR A 91 -20.08 -19.93 -5.65
N ILE A 92 -19.14 -19.41 -4.84
CA ILE A 92 -19.06 -19.64 -3.38
C ILE A 92 -18.51 -18.34 -2.75
N LYS A 93 -19.03 -17.95 -1.57
CA LYS A 93 -18.46 -16.88 -0.72
C LYS A 93 -16.97 -17.15 -0.49
N SER A 94 -16.12 -16.23 -0.92
CA SER A 94 -14.67 -16.31 -0.70
C SER A 94 -14.37 -16.38 0.80
N GLU A 95 -13.61 -17.40 1.24
CA GLU A 95 -13.06 -17.47 2.62
C GLU A 95 -11.83 -16.54 2.78
N PHE A 96 -11.68 -15.56 1.88
CA PHE A 96 -10.59 -14.60 1.92
C PHE A 96 -10.66 -13.79 3.21
N ASN A 97 -9.72 -14.05 4.11
CA ASN A 97 -9.54 -13.25 5.31
C ASN A 97 -8.77 -11.99 4.94
N LYS A 98 -9.54 -10.94 4.61
CA LYS A 98 -9.01 -9.63 4.22
C LYS A 98 -8.07 -9.05 5.27
N GLU A 99 -8.48 -9.06 6.53
CA GLU A 99 -7.70 -8.50 7.64
C GLU A 99 -6.34 -9.18 7.74
N ARG A 100 -6.30 -10.52 7.78
CA ARG A 100 -5.05 -11.29 7.82
C ARG A 100 -4.17 -11.04 6.60
N CYS A 101 -4.76 -10.89 5.41
CA CYS A 101 -3.98 -10.52 4.24
C CYS A 101 -3.34 -9.12 4.39
N LEU A 102 -4.12 -8.12 4.81
CA LEU A 102 -3.62 -6.76 5.01
C LEU A 102 -2.54 -6.69 6.09
N THR A 103 -2.71 -7.37 7.22
CA THR A 103 -1.71 -7.46 8.29
C THR A 103 -0.40 -8.06 7.79
N ASN A 104 -0.45 -9.21 7.11
CA ASN A 104 0.75 -9.85 6.58
C ASN A 104 1.46 -8.98 5.52
N ILE A 105 0.71 -8.23 4.69
CA ILE A 105 1.29 -7.28 3.74
C ILE A 105 1.98 -6.13 4.48
N ALA A 106 1.36 -5.59 5.53
CA ALA A 106 1.96 -4.53 6.33
C ALA A 106 3.28 -4.99 6.97
N GLU A 107 3.31 -6.18 7.56
CA GLU A 107 4.50 -6.80 8.15
C GLU A 107 5.62 -7.01 7.11
N ASP A 108 5.29 -7.54 5.94
CA ASP A 108 6.25 -7.65 4.83
C ASP A 108 6.84 -6.28 4.46
N LEU A 109 5.99 -5.26 4.26
CA LEU A 109 6.44 -3.93 3.85
C LEU A 109 7.33 -3.27 4.91
N GLN A 110 7.03 -3.45 6.19
CA GLN A 110 7.90 -2.99 7.28
C GLN A 110 9.26 -3.70 7.25
N HIS A 111 9.26 -5.02 7.09
CA HIS A 111 10.49 -5.81 7.00
C HIS A 111 11.38 -5.27 5.88
N TYR A 112 10.82 -5.08 4.67
CA TYR A 112 11.58 -4.51 3.56
C TYR A 112 12.00 -3.06 3.80
N LEU A 113 11.17 -2.25 4.48
CA LEU A 113 11.54 -0.87 4.83
C LEU A 113 12.75 -0.81 5.77
N ARG A 114 12.77 -1.66 6.82
CA ARG A 114 13.92 -1.79 7.74
C ARG A 114 15.15 -2.28 7.00
N PHE A 115 15.00 -3.33 6.18
CA PHE A 115 16.10 -3.86 5.37
C PHE A 115 16.69 -2.80 4.44
N LEU A 116 15.86 -2.07 3.69
CA LEU A 116 16.27 -1.03 2.75
C LEU A 116 17.00 0.14 3.43
N SER A 117 16.50 0.59 4.58
CA SER A 117 17.10 1.69 5.35
C SER A 117 18.51 1.36 5.87
N ALA A 118 18.78 0.08 6.10
CA ALA A 118 20.07 -0.41 6.58
C ALA A 118 21.10 -0.65 5.45
N GLN A 119 20.72 -0.49 4.17
CA GLN A 119 21.65 -0.75 3.06
C GLN A 119 22.57 0.44 2.77
N PRO A 120 23.85 0.21 2.47
CA PRO A 120 24.69 1.24 1.86
C PRO A 120 24.12 1.63 0.50
N ASP A 121 24.05 2.93 0.22
CA ASP A 121 23.47 3.45 -1.02
C ASP A 121 24.22 4.69 -1.52
N PRO A 122 25.51 4.53 -1.91
CA PRO A 122 26.35 5.65 -2.32
C PRO A 122 25.79 6.44 -3.52
N GLU A 123 25.05 5.76 -4.40
CA GLU A 123 24.45 6.34 -5.59
C GLU A 123 22.98 6.78 -5.38
N GLY A 124 22.40 6.54 -4.20
CA GLY A 124 21.03 6.94 -3.86
C GLY A 124 19.92 6.14 -4.57
N TRP A 125 20.22 5.04 -5.26
CA TRP A 125 19.21 4.28 -6.03
C TRP A 125 18.14 3.66 -5.13
N LEU A 126 18.52 3.19 -3.94
CA LEU A 126 17.60 2.57 -3.00
C LEU A 126 16.77 3.61 -2.27
N HIS A 127 17.42 4.64 -1.72
CA HIS A 127 16.82 5.65 -0.85
C HIS A 127 16.03 6.71 -1.63
N ALA A 128 16.36 6.97 -2.89
CA ALA A 128 15.61 7.93 -3.70
C ALA A 128 14.34 7.32 -4.32
N THR A 129 14.26 5.98 -4.47
CA THR A 129 13.18 5.35 -5.23
C THR A 129 12.47 4.22 -4.47
N LEU A 130 13.20 3.20 -4.02
CA LEU A 130 12.58 2.03 -3.38
C LEU A 130 12.09 2.32 -1.97
N LEU A 131 12.90 2.97 -1.14
CA LEU A 131 12.53 3.28 0.23
C LEU A 131 11.29 4.18 0.31
N PRO A 132 11.18 5.28 -0.48
CA PRO A 132 9.99 6.13 -0.44
C PRO A 132 8.76 5.44 -1.00
N SER A 133 8.87 4.67 -2.09
CA SER A 133 7.72 3.94 -2.65
C SER A 133 7.20 2.85 -1.72
N THR A 134 8.09 2.15 -1.01
CA THR A 134 7.73 1.17 0.03
C THR A 134 7.01 1.86 1.19
N ARG A 135 7.58 2.96 1.70
CA ARG A 135 7.00 3.75 2.80
C ARG A 135 5.63 4.31 2.44
N GLN A 136 5.48 4.89 1.25
CA GLN A 136 4.22 5.46 0.77
C GLN A 136 3.13 4.39 0.66
N LEU A 137 3.45 3.22 0.10
CA LEU A 137 2.49 2.13 0.02
C LEU A 137 2.06 1.67 1.42
N LEU A 138 3.02 1.48 2.35
CA LEU A 138 2.72 1.10 3.73
C LEU A 138 1.79 2.13 4.38
N GLN A 139 2.18 3.41 4.43
CA GLN A 139 1.47 4.46 5.15
C GLN A 139 0.10 4.79 4.56
N ASN A 140 -0.04 4.78 3.23
CA ASN A 140 -1.27 5.24 2.60
C ASN A 140 -2.32 4.13 2.43
N CYS A 141 -1.91 2.86 2.51
CA CYS A 141 -2.77 1.73 2.14
C CYS A 141 -2.92 0.66 3.19
N PHE A 142 -2.08 0.66 4.22
CA PHE A 142 -2.12 -0.30 5.29
C PHE A 142 -2.07 0.46 6.61
N ALA A 143 -2.89 0.04 7.58
CA ALA A 143 -2.91 0.68 8.90
C ALA A 143 -1.55 0.44 9.58
N TRP A 144 -0.73 1.47 9.59
CA TRP A 144 0.63 1.46 10.14
C TRP A 144 0.78 2.66 11.07
N ASP A 145 0.99 2.40 12.35
CA ASP A 145 1.34 3.43 13.31
C ASP A 145 2.81 3.80 13.08
N SER A 146 3.05 5.04 12.66
CA SER A 146 4.36 5.54 12.22
C SER A 146 5.44 5.54 13.30
N GLU A 147 5.11 5.16 14.54
CA GLU A 147 5.99 5.25 15.71
C GLU A 147 7.03 4.12 15.79
N GLU A 148 6.86 3.00 15.05
CA GLU A 148 7.74 1.82 15.16
C GLU A 148 8.93 1.76 14.19
N VAL A 149 9.05 2.71 13.27
CA VAL A 149 10.29 2.84 12.49
C VAL A 149 11.15 3.86 13.21
N GLU A 150 11.75 3.45 14.32
CA GLU A 150 12.91 4.16 14.86
C GLU A 150 13.86 4.43 13.69
N GLU A 151 14.42 5.64 13.63
CA GLU A 151 15.47 6.02 12.67
C GLU A 151 16.72 5.18 12.95
N GLU A 152 16.64 3.89 12.65
CA GLU A 152 17.64 2.91 13.03
C GLU A 152 18.80 3.05 12.05
N LYS A 153 19.88 3.66 12.56
CA LYS A 153 21.22 3.77 11.97
C LYS A 153 21.20 3.94 10.45
N VAL A 154 21.17 5.19 10.00
CA VAL A 154 21.56 5.58 8.65
C VAL A 154 22.80 4.77 8.27
N ALA A 155 22.67 3.94 7.23
CA ALA A 155 23.76 3.09 6.78
C ALA A 155 25.00 3.96 6.55
N VAL A 156 26.14 3.53 7.09
CA VAL A 156 27.41 4.21 6.84
C VAL A 156 27.61 4.24 5.33
N ASN A 157 27.80 5.44 4.77
CA ASN A 157 27.95 5.59 3.33
C ASN A 157 29.32 5.05 2.89
N HIS A 158 29.35 3.78 2.49
CA HIS A 158 30.54 3.09 1.99
C HIS A 158 30.24 2.31 0.71
N PRO A 159 31.26 2.00 -0.10
CA PRO A 159 31.10 1.10 -1.23
C PRO A 159 30.64 -0.29 -0.75
N SER A 160 29.58 -0.84 -1.34
CA SER A 160 29.10 -2.17 -0.97
C SER A 160 30.07 -3.28 -1.42
N SER A 161 30.37 -4.20 -0.51
CA SER A 161 31.11 -5.43 -0.77
C SER A 161 30.34 -6.37 -1.72
N TYR A 162 31.03 -7.39 -2.25
CA TYR A 162 30.35 -8.44 -3.05
C TYR A 162 29.25 -9.15 -2.26
N ALA A 163 29.51 -9.49 -0.98
CA ALA A 163 28.56 -10.20 -0.13
C ALA A 163 27.30 -9.37 0.15
N GLU A 164 27.45 -8.06 0.42
CA GLU A 164 26.32 -7.15 0.62
C GLU A 164 25.48 -7.01 -0.65
N ARG A 165 26.12 -6.85 -1.82
CA ARG A 165 25.39 -6.77 -3.10
C ARG A 165 24.68 -8.07 -3.45
N LEU A 166 25.28 -9.21 -3.12
CA LEU A 166 24.65 -10.52 -3.31
C LEU A 166 23.44 -10.66 -2.40
N LYS A 167 23.56 -10.27 -1.13
CA LYS A 167 22.45 -10.27 -0.17
C LYS A 167 21.32 -9.36 -0.64
N LEU A 168 21.65 -8.12 -1.00
CA LEU A 168 20.71 -7.15 -1.55
C LEU A 168 19.98 -7.69 -2.78
N CYS A 169 20.70 -8.29 -3.72
CA CYS A 169 20.10 -8.90 -4.90
C CYS A 169 19.08 -9.98 -4.51
N LYS A 170 19.45 -10.94 -3.64
CA LYS A 170 18.56 -12.02 -3.23
C LYS A 170 17.29 -11.51 -2.54
N VAL A 171 17.45 -10.53 -1.64
CA VAL A 171 16.32 -9.93 -0.91
C VAL A 171 15.42 -9.12 -1.85
N LEU A 172 15.96 -8.29 -2.74
CA LEU A 172 15.15 -7.54 -3.71
C LEU A 172 14.42 -8.45 -4.69
N ARG A 173 14.98 -9.60 -5.04
CA ARG A 173 14.26 -10.61 -5.82
C ARG A 173 13.11 -11.25 -5.05
N GLY A 174 13.30 -11.52 -3.77
CA GLY A 174 12.20 -11.96 -2.91
C GLY A 174 11.12 -10.87 -2.78
N PHE A 175 11.55 -9.62 -2.63
CA PHE A 175 10.66 -8.48 -2.57
C PHE A 175 9.86 -8.34 -3.86
N GLN A 176 10.47 -8.49 -5.03
CA GLN A 176 9.77 -8.47 -6.32
C GLN A 176 8.63 -9.50 -6.37
N VAL A 177 8.90 -10.73 -5.95
CA VAL A 177 7.88 -11.79 -5.86
C VAL A 177 6.77 -11.40 -4.88
N ARG A 178 7.13 -10.87 -3.70
CA ARG A 178 6.14 -10.43 -2.72
C ARG A 178 5.30 -9.25 -3.23
N SER A 179 5.89 -8.30 -3.92
CA SER A 179 5.20 -7.18 -4.55
C SER A 179 4.25 -7.62 -5.66
N ILE A 180 4.54 -8.70 -6.38
CA ILE A 180 3.57 -9.30 -7.32
C ILE A 180 2.34 -9.82 -6.56
N THR A 181 2.55 -10.53 -5.44
CA THR A 181 1.44 -10.98 -4.57
C THR A 181 0.64 -9.80 -4.04
N ILE A 182 1.30 -8.75 -3.52
CA ILE A 182 0.65 -7.53 -3.04
C ILE A 182 -0.19 -6.88 -4.15
N ASN A 183 0.37 -6.72 -5.36
CA ASN A 183 -0.36 -6.16 -6.50
C ASN A 183 -1.63 -6.95 -6.82
N ARG A 184 -1.57 -8.28 -6.79
CA ARG A 184 -2.74 -9.15 -7.03
C ARG A 184 -3.79 -8.98 -5.92
N ALA A 185 -3.37 -8.97 -4.66
CA ALA A 185 -4.25 -8.85 -3.51
C ALA A 185 -4.97 -7.49 -3.49
N VAL A 186 -4.22 -6.40 -3.67
CA VAL A 186 -4.73 -5.02 -3.71
C VAL A 186 -5.74 -4.86 -4.84
N LYS A 187 -5.46 -5.40 -6.03
CA LYS A 187 -6.41 -5.39 -7.17
C LYS A 187 -7.68 -6.20 -6.88
N TYR A 188 -7.53 -7.38 -6.28
CA TYR A 188 -8.67 -8.23 -5.91
C TYR A 188 -9.62 -7.51 -4.94
N MET A 189 -9.07 -6.89 -3.90
CA MET A 189 -9.83 -6.12 -2.91
C MET A 189 -10.42 -4.82 -3.48
N ASN A 190 -9.74 -4.16 -4.41
CA ASN A 190 -10.24 -2.96 -5.07
C ASN A 190 -11.43 -3.26 -6.00
N ALA A 191 -11.42 -4.41 -6.67
CA ALA A 191 -12.52 -4.87 -7.53
C ALA A 191 -13.82 -5.21 -6.75
N GLY A 192 -13.81 -5.16 -5.41
CA GLY A 192 -14.95 -5.53 -4.58
C GLY A 192 -15.26 -7.03 -4.62
N ALA A 193 -14.33 -7.85 -5.09
CA ALA A 193 -14.45 -9.31 -5.14
C ALA A 193 -14.42 -9.96 -3.74
N ASP A 194 -14.21 -9.17 -2.69
CA ASP A 194 -14.24 -9.51 -1.27
C ASP A 194 -15.54 -9.10 -0.56
N ALA A 195 -16.48 -8.43 -1.23
CA ALA A 195 -17.72 -7.96 -0.60
C ALA A 195 -18.64 -9.15 -0.24
N GLN A 196 -18.94 -9.32 1.05
CA GLN A 196 -20.05 -10.17 1.49
C GLN A 196 -21.39 -9.51 1.13
N PRO A 197 -22.40 -10.26 0.65
CA PRO A 197 -23.74 -9.72 0.47
C PRO A 197 -24.31 -9.34 1.84
N SER A 198 -24.79 -8.10 1.95
CA SER A 198 -25.56 -7.61 3.09
C SER A 198 -26.79 -8.49 3.28
N SER A 199 -26.85 -9.19 4.40
CA SER A 199 -28.02 -9.93 4.90
C SER A 199 -29.08 -8.98 5.43
#